data_AF-A0A956U8M9-F1
#
_entry.id   AF-A0A956U8M9-F1
#
_cell.length_a   1.000
_cell.length_b   1.000
_cell.length_c   1.000
_cell.angle_alpha   90.00
_cell.angle_beta   90.00
_cell.angle_gamma   90.00
#
_symmetry.space_group_name_H-M   'P 1'
#
loop_
_entity.id
_entity.type
_entity.pdbx_description
1 polymer ?
#
loop_
_entity_poly.entity_id
_entity_poly.type
_entity_poly.pdbx_seq_one_letter_code
_entity_poly.pdbx_strand_id
1 'polypeptide(L)' 'MADSVNEAELGRSKQSETPREHLLHLLTVGWDPEAPLIKKYVAENGLHSVLRDWLKSEGEMNRLFS' A
#
# COMPACT_ATOMS: atom_id res chain seq x y z
N MET A 1 -5.87 37.16 -15.79
CA MET A 1 -5.90 35.82 -16.39
C MET A 1 -5.56 34.82 -15.31
N ALA A 2 -6.36 33.76 -15.17
CA ALA A 2 -6.13 32.66 -14.25
C ALA A 2 -4.90 31.86 -14.67
N ASP A 3 -4.06 31.47 -13.72
CA ASP A 3 -3.14 30.35 -13.90
C ASP A 3 -3.27 29.44 -12.68
N SER A 4 -4.24 28.54 -12.81
CA SER A 4 -4.53 27.42 -11.92
C SER A 4 -3.64 26.25 -12.28
N VAL A 5 -2.38 26.23 -11.86
CA VAL A 5 -1.50 25.06 -11.99
C VAL A 5 -0.45 25.21 -10.89
N ASN A 6 -0.28 24.35 -9.89
CA ASN A 6 0.09 22.96 -10.07
C ASN A 6 0.09 22.26 -8.70
N GLU A 7 -0.92 21.44 -8.42
CA GLU A 7 -1.02 20.53 -7.27
C GLU A 7 -0.02 19.35 -7.36
N ALA A 8 1.20 19.60 -7.86
CA ALA A 8 2.20 18.58 -8.17
C ALA A 8 3.41 18.56 -7.22
N GLU A 9 3.34 19.24 -6.08
CA GLU A 9 4.34 19.10 -5.00
C GLU A 9 4.08 17.90 -4.07
N LEU A 10 3.04 17.11 -4.32
CA LEU A 10 2.94 15.76 -3.75
C LEU A 10 3.76 14.82 -4.64
N GLY A 11 5.07 14.87 -4.41
CA GLY A 11 6.12 14.14 -5.14
C GLY A 11 5.72 12.71 -5.43
N ARG A 12 5.19 12.52 -6.64
CA ARG A 12 5.02 11.23 -7.32
C ARG A 12 6.30 10.43 -7.08
N SER A 13 6.22 9.39 -6.25
CA SER A 13 7.21 8.32 -6.28
C SER A 13 7.13 7.68 -7.66
N LYS A 14 7.87 8.27 -8.61
CA LYS A 14 8.21 7.69 -9.91
C LYS A 14 9.19 6.56 -9.65
N GLN A 15 8.73 5.51 -9.01
CA GLN A 15 9.28 4.18 -9.25
C GLN A 15 8.15 3.41 -9.91
N SER A 16 8.48 2.56 -10.87
CA SER A 16 7.51 1.61 -11.39
C SER A 16 7.14 0.68 -10.26
N GLU A 17 6.23 1.11 -9.39
CA GLU A 17 5.75 0.33 -8.26
C GLU A 17 5.03 -0.85 -8.89
N THR A 18 5.69 -2.00 -8.89
CA THR A 18 5.00 -3.24 -9.20
C THR A 18 3.76 -3.32 -8.29
N PRO A 19 2.65 -3.95 -8.71
CA PRO A 19 1.47 -4.00 -7.86
C PRO A 19 1.75 -4.51 -6.45
N ARG A 20 2.75 -5.38 -6.31
CA ARG A 20 3.31 -5.81 -5.04
C ARG A 20 3.86 -4.67 -4.19
N GLU A 21 4.75 -3.84 -4.73
CA GLU A 21 5.38 -2.73 -4.01
C GLU A 21 4.35 -1.69 -3.58
N HIS A 22 3.40 -1.37 -4.46
CA HIS A 22 2.34 -0.43 -4.15
C HIS A 22 1.44 -0.94 -3.02
N LEU A 23 1.08 -2.23 -3.04
CA LEU A 23 0.35 -2.86 -1.93
C LEU A 23 1.11 -2.74 -0.61
N LEU A 24 2.40 -3.07 -0.61
CA LEU A 24 3.23 -2.99 0.61
C LEU A 24 3.37 -1.56 1.10
N HIS A 25 3.48 -0.59 0.20
CA HIS A 25 3.51 0.83 0.56
C HIS A 25 2.22 1.25 1.26
N LEU A 26 1.05 0.93 0.69
CA LEU A 26 -0.24 1.22 1.30
C LEU A 26 -0.34 0.64 2.72
N LEU A 27 0.02 -0.64 2.87
CA LEU A 27 0.01 -1.33 4.17
C LEU A 27 0.99 -0.69 5.17
N THR A 28 2.20 -0.32 4.72
CA THR A 28 3.21 0.34 5.56
C THR A 28 2.79 1.74 6.02
N VAL A 29 2.04 2.47 5.19
CA VAL A 29 1.45 3.77 5.54
C VAL A 29 0.33 3.63 6.59
N GLY A 30 -0.15 2.40 6.84
CA GLY A 30 -1.20 2.12 7.82
C GLY A 30 -2.59 1.96 7.19
N TRP A 31 -2.67 1.69 5.89
CA TRP A 31 -3.94 1.29 5.29
C TRP A 31 -4.39 -0.05 5.86
N ASP A 32 -5.68 -0.12 6.19
CA ASP A 32 -6.26 -1.32 6.72
C ASP A 32 -6.24 -2.46 5.67
N PRO A 33 -5.62 -3.61 5.97
CA PRO A 33 -5.52 -4.75 5.04
C PRO A 33 -6.88 -5.40 4.75
N GLU A 34 -7.87 -5.16 5.60
CA GLU A 34 -9.23 -5.64 5.44
C GLU A 34 -10.13 -4.68 4.67
N ALA A 35 -9.64 -3.48 4.35
CA ALA A 35 -10.38 -2.48 3.60
C ALA A 35 -10.81 -3.05 2.24
N PRO A 36 -12.05 -2.78 1.80
CA PRO A 36 -12.58 -3.29 0.54
C PRO A 36 -11.72 -2.86 -0.67
N LEU A 37 -11.10 -1.67 -0.58
CA LEU A 37 -10.21 -1.17 -1.62
C LEU A 37 -8.93 -2.01 -1.76
N ILE A 38 -8.31 -2.36 -0.62
CA ILE A 38 -7.12 -3.22 -0.58
C ILE A 38 -7.47 -4.64 -1.01
N LYS A 39 -8.56 -5.20 -0.51
CA LYS A 39 -9.07 -6.53 -0.92
C LYS A 39 -9.30 -6.60 -2.43
N LYS A 40 -9.92 -5.58 -3.02
CA LYS A 40 -10.13 -5.48 -4.47
C LYS A 40 -8.81 -5.41 -5.23
N TYR A 41 -7.91 -4.51 -4.82
CA TYR A 41 -6.59 -4.34 -5.45
C TYR A 41 -5.77 -5.64 -5.44
N VAL A 42 -5.79 -6.35 -4.31
CA VAL A 42 -5.13 -7.64 -4.13
C VAL A 42 -5.71 -8.71 -5.05
N ALA A 43 -7.04 -8.76 -5.17
CA ALA A 43 -7.72 -9.71 -6.05
C ALA A 43 -7.44 -9.44 -7.53
N GLU A 44 -7.48 -8.17 -7.95
CA GLU A 44 -7.22 -7.76 -9.35
C GLU A 44 -5.77 -8.05 -9.78
N ASN A 45 -4.82 -8.03 -8.84
CA ASN A 45 -3.40 -8.23 -9.10
C ASN A 45 -2.85 -9.59 -8.64
N GLY A 46 -3.69 -10.48 -8.09
CA GLY A 46 -3.28 -11.80 -7.59
C GLY A 46 -2.32 -11.76 -6.40
N LEU A 47 -2.36 -10.72 -5.57
CA LEU A 47 -1.39 -10.46 -4.50
C LEU A 47 -1.74 -11.11 -3.15
N HIS A 48 -2.66 -12.06 -3.12
CA HIS A 48 -3.16 -12.66 -1.86
C HIS A 48 -2.04 -13.24 -1.00
N SER A 49 -1.04 -13.86 -1.62
CA SER A 49 0.14 -14.39 -0.93
C SER A 49 0.98 -13.28 -0.30
N VAL A 50 1.14 -12.14 -0.99
CA VAL A 50 1.90 -10.98 -0.49
C VAL A 50 1.21 -10.37 0.72
N LEU A 51 -0.10 -10.14 0.63
CA LEU A 51 -0.89 -9.61 1.74
C LEU A 51 -0.80 -10.54 2.96
N ARG A 52 -0.92 -11.86 2.75
CA ARG A 52 -0.82 -12.86 3.81
C ARG A 52 0.56 -12.86 4.47
N ASP A 53 1.63 -12.77 3.69
CA ASP A 53 3.00 -12.75 4.19
C ASP A 53 3.25 -11.51 5.05
N TRP A 54 2.81 -10.34 4.57
CA TRP A 54 2.90 -9.09 5.33
C TRP A 54 2.15 -9.16 6.66
N LEU A 55 0.91 -9.68 6.67
CA LEU A 55 0.10 -9.83 7.90
C LEU A 55 0.75 -10.75 8.94
N LYS A 56 1.43 -11.81 8.49
CA LYS A 56 2.21 -12.67 9.39
C LYS A 56 3.37 -11.91 10.01
N SER A 57 4.13 -11.19 9.18
CA SER A 57 5.28 -10.40 9.62
C SER A 57 4.88 -9.27 10.60
N GLU A 58 3.79 -8.56 10.33
CA GLU A 58 3.24 -7.53 11.24
C GLU A 58 2.78 -8.14 12.56
N GLY A 59 2.09 -9.29 12.51
CA GLY A 59 1.69 -10.02 13.71
C GLY A 59 2.87 -10.51 14.56
N GLU A 60 3.99 -10.87 13.92
CA GLU A 60 5.24 -11.23 14.59
C GLU A 60 5.95 -10.01 15.18
N MET A 61 6.05 -8.91 14.43
CA MET A 61 6.61 -7.65 14.94
C MET A 61 5.82 -7.15 16.16
N ASN A 62 4.50 -7.08 16.07
CA ASN A 62 3.67 -6.57 17.17
C ASN A 62 3.80 -7.44 18.44
N ARG A 63 4.04 -8.75 18.30
CA ARG A 63 4.29 -9.65 19.44
C ARG A 63 5.67 -9.48 20.08
N LEU A 64 6.67 -9.06 19.33
CA LEU A 64 8.03 -8.84 19.86
C LEU A 64 8.15 -7.52 20.64
N PHE A 65 7.25 -6.57 20.38
CA PHE A 65 7.23 -5.25 21.03
C PHE A 65 6.07 -5.06 22.02
N SER A 66 5.28 -6.11 22.30
CA SER A 66 4.23 -6.15 23.34
C SER A 66 4.72 -6.84 24.60
#